data_AF-A0A4U4EH49-F1
#
_entry.id   AF-A0A4U4EH49-F1
#
_cell.length_a   1.000
_cell.length_b   1.000
_cell.length_c   1.000
_cell.angle_alpha   90.00
_cell.angle_beta   90.00
_cell.angle_gamma   90.00
#
_symmetry.space_group_name_H-M   'P 1'
#
loop_
_entity.id
_entity.type
_entity.pdbx_description
1 polymer ?
#
loop_
_entity_poly.entity_id
_entity_poly.type
_entity_poly.pdbx_seq_one_letter_code
_entity_poly.pdbx_strand_id
1 'polypeptide(L)'
;MQKAKLPAFTDELCSAFDGLTSELTISFQRLNLTATEIKFLFLWLQTRTSFYLSNHFLDKAVKVHLKWDTPIKQFQNTFYHYLYSIGFKSSQINSKKMLLNSTLFANGMTDYLFPEFSIIKHDISTFIEKNYPTFNREINRLSQHFKNQSQTLAWVHPWNLAEAFMIVASPTYFDKEIKIKFESDFPLSIELTYMEMLQEQLRIYLNVLFTNDFLYKPDLIIRTTDISLKTVTYEESIPTLTISTEMSSEQIYLLSQKI
;
A
#
# COMPACT_ATOMS: atom_id res chain seq x y z
N MET A 1 -5.91 -36.16 16.83
CA MET A 1 -5.73 -34.75 16.44
C MET A 1 -6.82 -33.92 17.12
N GLN A 2 -6.46 -33.02 18.04
CA GLN A 2 -7.42 -32.02 18.52
C GLN A 2 -7.78 -31.11 17.35
N LYS A 3 -9.06 -31.02 16.99
CA LYS A 3 -9.54 -29.99 16.05
C LYS A 3 -9.24 -28.64 16.69
N ALA A 4 -8.35 -27.85 16.10
CA ALA A 4 -8.10 -26.49 16.57
C ALA A 4 -9.44 -25.73 16.58
N LYS A 5 -9.85 -25.29 17.78
CA LYS A 5 -11.07 -24.50 17.94
C LYS A 5 -10.80 -23.12 17.34
N LEU A 6 -11.71 -22.64 16.50
CA LEU A 6 -11.60 -21.28 15.93
C LEU A 6 -11.51 -20.25 17.06
N PRO A 7 -10.77 -19.14 16.86
CA PRO A 7 -10.71 -18.05 17.82
C PRO A 7 -12.10 -17.49 18.16
N ALA A 8 -12.31 -17.09 19.42
CA ALA A 8 -13.61 -16.60 19.91
C ALA A 8 -14.16 -15.41 19.11
N PHE A 9 -13.30 -14.52 18.62
CA PHE A 9 -13.72 -13.38 17.82
C PHE A 9 -14.40 -13.78 16.48
N THR A 10 -14.23 -15.02 16.02
CA THR A 10 -14.86 -15.49 14.78
C THR A 10 -16.38 -15.63 14.91
N ASP A 11 -16.88 -16.02 16.09
CA ASP A 11 -18.32 -16.06 16.38
C ASP A 11 -18.89 -14.64 16.42
N GLU A 12 -18.16 -13.72 17.05
CA GLU A 12 -18.54 -12.31 17.18
C GLU A 12 -18.55 -11.58 15.85
N LEU A 13 -17.63 -11.92 14.94
CA LEU A 13 -17.68 -11.45 13.56
C LEU A 13 -18.96 -11.95 12.88
N CYS A 14 -19.29 -13.24 12.95
CA CYS A 14 -20.55 -13.76 12.38
C CYS A 14 -21.77 -13.00 12.90
N SER A 15 -21.82 -12.74 14.22
CA SER A 15 -22.91 -12.00 14.86
C SER A 15 -22.98 -10.52 14.44
N ALA A 16 -21.84 -9.83 14.32
CA ALA A 16 -21.83 -8.43 13.92
C ALA A 16 -22.41 -8.18 12.51
N PHE A 17 -22.44 -9.23 11.68
CA PHE A 17 -22.98 -9.21 10.33
C PHE A 17 -24.28 -10.01 10.19
N ASP A 18 -25.04 -10.21 11.28
CA ASP A 18 -26.25 -11.05 11.34
C ASP A 18 -27.21 -10.87 10.15
N GLY A 19 -27.41 -9.66 9.63
CA GLY A 19 -28.23 -9.44 8.43
C GLY A 19 -27.71 -10.16 7.18
N LEU A 20 -26.42 -9.97 6.86
CA LEU A 20 -25.75 -10.66 5.76
C LEU A 20 -25.61 -12.16 6.06
N THR A 21 -25.25 -12.53 7.29
CA THR A 21 -25.12 -13.92 7.71
C THR A 21 -26.45 -14.66 7.55
N SER A 22 -27.58 -14.02 7.84
CA SER A 22 -28.92 -14.59 7.67
C SER A 22 -29.29 -14.79 6.20
N GLU A 23 -29.06 -13.78 5.34
CA GLU A 23 -29.31 -13.87 3.90
C GLU A 23 -28.47 -14.96 3.23
N LEU A 24 -27.18 -15.01 3.57
CA LEU A 24 -26.27 -16.06 3.11
C LEU A 24 -26.70 -17.43 3.65
N THR A 25 -27.11 -17.53 4.92
CA THR A 25 -27.58 -18.78 5.51
C THR A 25 -28.79 -19.33 4.76
N ILE A 26 -29.79 -18.50 4.46
CA ILE A 26 -30.97 -18.92 3.67
C ILE A 26 -30.54 -19.42 2.28
N SER A 27 -29.65 -18.70 1.62
CA SER A 27 -29.15 -19.05 0.29
C SER A 27 -28.32 -20.33 0.29
N PHE A 28 -27.50 -20.55 1.31
CA PHE A 28 -26.62 -21.70 1.47
C PHE A 28 -27.34 -22.93 2.02
N GLN A 29 -28.40 -22.76 2.81
CA GLN A 29 -29.29 -23.86 3.21
C GLN A 29 -29.99 -24.48 2.00
N ARG A 30 -30.31 -23.69 0.95
CA ARG A 30 -30.81 -24.23 -0.32
C ARG A 30 -29.78 -25.10 -1.05
N LEU A 31 -28.49 -24.96 -0.72
CA LEU A 31 -27.39 -25.78 -1.22
C LEU A 31 -27.04 -26.94 -0.27
N ASN A 32 -27.84 -27.20 0.77
CA ASN A 32 -27.62 -28.23 1.79
C ASN A 32 -26.29 -28.11 2.55
N LEU A 33 -25.76 -26.89 2.70
CA LEU A 33 -24.54 -26.65 3.47
C LEU A 33 -24.81 -26.72 4.97
N THR A 34 -23.88 -27.34 5.70
CA THR A 34 -23.88 -27.39 7.16
C THR A 34 -23.58 -26.01 7.76
N ALA A 35 -23.97 -25.79 9.02
CA ALA A 35 -23.67 -24.54 9.73
C ALA A 35 -22.15 -24.23 9.77
N THR A 36 -21.31 -25.26 9.84
CA THR A 36 -19.85 -25.13 9.81
C THR A 36 -19.36 -24.63 8.45
N GLU A 37 -19.91 -25.15 7.34
CA GLU A 37 -19.57 -24.71 5.98
C GLU A 37 -20.04 -23.28 5.73
N ILE A 38 -21.23 -22.93 6.22
CA ILE A 38 -21.74 -21.55 6.15
C ILE A 38 -20.82 -20.59 6.92
N LYS A 39 -20.42 -20.94 8.14
CA LYS A 39 -19.48 -20.16 8.94
C LYS A 39 -18.12 -20.02 8.24
N PHE A 40 -17.62 -21.11 7.65
CA PHE A 40 -16.38 -21.11 6.87
C PHE A 40 -16.48 -20.13 5.70
N LEU A 41 -17.53 -20.23 4.88
CA LEU A 41 -17.73 -19.35 3.72
C LEU A 41 -17.85 -17.88 4.13
N PHE A 42 -18.55 -17.60 5.24
CA PHE A 42 -18.68 -16.24 5.76
C PHE A 42 -17.32 -15.65 6.21
N LEU A 43 -16.52 -16.42 6.95
CA LEU A 43 -15.16 -16.00 7.33
C LEU A 43 -14.24 -15.90 6.11
N TRP A 44 -14.44 -16.76 5.12
CA TRP A 44 -13.69 -16.73 3.87
C TRP A 44 -14.01 -15.48 3.04
N LEU A 45 -15.26 -15.01 2.99
CA LEU A 45 -15.60 -13.75 2.32
C LEU A 45 -14.81 -12.55 2.89
N GLN A 46 -14.56 -12.57 4.20
CA GLN A 46 -13.77 -11.56 4.90
C GLN A 46 -12.27 -11.57 4.56
N THR A 47 -11.78 -12.55 3.80
CA THR A 47 -10.42 -12.54 3.22
C THR A 47 -10.30 -11.61 2.02
N ARG A 48 -11.42 -11.06 1.53
CA ARG A 48 -11.44 -10.21 0.34
C ARG A 48 -11.57 -8.75 0.73
N THR A 49 -10.68 -7.91 0.21
CA THR A 49 -10.75 -6.45 0.42
C THR A 49 -12.11 -5.86 0.00
N SER A 50 -12.71 -6.39 -1.07
CA SER A 50 -14.03 -5.98 -1.57
C SER A 50 -15.17 -6.18 -0.56
N PHE A 51 -15.05 -7.14 0.35
CA PHE A 51 -16.02 -7.32 1.44
C PHE A 51 -16.13 -6.05 2.28
N TYR A 52 -14.99 -5.49 2.69
CA TYR A 52 -14.95 -4.32 3.58
C TYR A 52 -15.24 -3.01 2.85
N LEU A 53 -15.02 -2.94 1.54
CA LEU A 53 -15.35 -1.78 0.71
C LEU A 53 -16.87 -1.61 0.51
N SER A 54 -17.67 -2.61 0.86
CA SER A 54 -19.14 -2.50 0.86
C SER A 54 -19.64 -1.66 2.04
N ASN A 55 -20.72 -0.91 1.83
CA ASN A 55 -21.20 0.10 2.78
C ASN A 55 -21.32 -0.44 4.22
N HIS A 56 -20.63 0.24 5.15
CA HIS A 56 -20.60 0.00 6.60
C HIS A 56 -19.94 -1.30 7.08
N PHE A 57 -19.41 -2.16 6.20
CA PHE A 57 -18.82 -3.43 6.65
C PHE A 57 -17.48 -3.24 7.35
N LEU A 58 -16.65 -2.33 6.83
CA LEU A 58 -15.39 -1.98 7.49
C LEU A 58 -15.60 -1.48 8.92
N ASP A 59 -16.55 -0.57 9.15
CA ASP A 59 -16.81 -0.01 10.48
C ASP A 59 -17.24 -1.09 11.49
N LYS A 60 -18.07 -2.04 11.04
CA LYS A 60 -18.47 -3.19 11.85
C LYS A 60 -17.27 -4.07 12.21
N ALA A 61 -16.47 -4.43 11.22
CA ALA A 61 -15.27 -5.24 11.43
C ALA A 61 -14.28 -4.55 12.40
N VAL A 62 -14.04 -3.25 12.22
CA VAL A 62 -13.18 -2.45 13.10
C VAL A 62 -13.67 -2.49 14.55
N LYS A 63 -14.98 -2.33 14.78
CA LYS A 63 -15.56 -2.37 16.13
C LYS A 63 -15.37 -3.73 16.80
N VAL A 64 -15.60 -4.83 16.07
CA VAL A 64 -15.39 -6.18 16.60
C VAL A 64 -13.92 -6.41 16.93
N HIS A 65 -13.03 -6.13 15.98
CA HIS A 65 -11.60 -6.33 16.16
C HIS A 65 -11.00 -5.47 17.27
N LEU A 66 -11.50 -4.24 17.46
CA LEU A 66 -11.14 -3.36 18.56
C LEU A 66 -11.65 -3.89 19.91
N LYS A 67 -12.94 -4.25 20.01
CA LYS A 67 -13.56 -4.74 21.25
C LYS A 67 -12.85 -5.98 21.80
N TRP A 68 -12.39 -6.86 20.91
CA TRP A 68 -11.80 -8.14 21.26
C TRP A 68 -10.27 -8.17 21.17
N ASP A 69 -9.63 -7.01 20.94
CA ASP A 69 -8.18 -6.84 20.76
C ASP A 69 -7.53 -7.98 19.95
N THR A 70 -8.07 -8.23 18.75
CA THR A 70 -7.65 -9.41 17.98
C THR A 70 -6.23 -9.24 17.43
N PRO A 71 -5.53 -10.34 17.08
CA PRO A 71 -4.23 -10.24 16.40
C PRO A 71 -4.24 -9.39 15.13
N ILE A 72 -5.37 -9.39 14.40
CA ILE A 72 -5.57 -8.55 13.22
C ILE A 72 -5.64 -7.05 13.59
N LYS A 73 -6.27 -6.71 14.72
CA LYS A 73 -6.27 -5.33 15.24
C LYS A 73 -4.88 -4.89 15.65
N GLN A 74 -4.14 -5.76 16.32
CA GLN A 74 -2.76 -5.50 16.72
C GLN A 74 -1.86 -5.31 15.50
N PHE A 75 -2.02 -6.12 14.45
CA PHE A 75 -1.33 -5.93 13.17
C PHE A 75 -1.63 -4.56 12.56
N GLN A 76 -2.90 -4.18 12.46
CA GLN A 76 -3.31 -2.87 11.95
C GLN A 76 -2.65 -1.74 12.76
N ASN A 77 -2.75 -1.78 14.09
CA ASN A 77 -2.16 -0.77 14.96
C ASN A 77 -0.65 -0.67 14.77
N THR A 78 0.05 -1.81 14.75
CA THR A 78 1.52 -1.86 14.59
C THR A 78 1.95 -1.29 13.23
N PHE A 79 1.19 -1.58 12.18
CA PHE A 79 1.43 -1.01 10.85
C PHE A 79 1.28 0.52 10.83
N TYR A 80 0.22 1.07 11.44
CA TYR A 80 0.07 2.52 11.54
C TYR A 80 1.20 3.18 12.36
N HIS A 81 1.58 2.59 13.49
CA HIS A 81 2.70 3.10 14.28
C HIS A 81 3.99 3.14 13.45
N TYR A 82 4.24 2.12 12.64
CA TYR A 82 5.37 2.12 11.71
C TYR A 82 5.28 3.25 10.65
N LEU A 83 4.12 3.45 10.02
CA LEU A 83 3.97 4.55 9.05
C LEU A 83 4.27 5.91 9.66
N TYR A 84 3.77 6.16 10.88
CA TYR A 84 4.04 7.40 11.58
C TYR A 84 5.52 7.55 11.99
N SER A 85 6.19 6.45 12.35
CA SER A 85 7.61 6.49 12.76
C SER A 85 8.56 6.81 11.61
N ILE A 86 8.18 6.47 10.38
CA ILE A 86 8.94 6.84 9.16
C ILE A 86 8.48 8.17 8.54
N GLY A 87 7.59 8.91 9.21
CA GLY A 87 7.27 10.30 8.87
C GLY A 87 6.02 10.52 8.02
N PHE A 88 5.18 9.51 7.78
CA PHE A 88 3.89 9.74 7.12
C PHE A 88 2.98 10.61 7.99
N LYS A 89 2.38 11.64 7.38
CA LYS A 89 1.40 12.49 8.04
C LYS A 89 0.00 11.88 7.94
N SER A 90 -0.84 12.14 8.94
CA SER A 90 -2.24 11.68 8.93
C SER A 90 -3.00 12.15 7.69
N SER A 91 -2.71 13.33 7.16
CA SER A 91 -3.33 13.84 5.92
C SER A 91 -3.03 12.96 4.69
N GLN A 92 -1.82 12.41 4.57
CA GLN A 92 -1.41 11.53 3.47
C GLN A 92 -2.09 10.16 3.53
N ILE A 93 -2.35 9.69 4.75
CA ILE A 93 -2.97 8.39 5.01
C ILE A 93 -4.50 8.48 4.91
N ASN A 94 -5.11 9.57 5.37
CA ASN A 94 -6.56 9.70 5.52
C ASN A 94 -7.32 9.48 4.20
N SER A 95 -6.80 9.97 3.06
CA SER A 95 -7.40 9.76 1.74
C SER A 95 -7.42 8.29 1.31
N LYS A 96 -6.51 7.48 1.85
CA LYS A 96 -6.31 6.05 1.52
C LYS A 96 -6.79 5.11 2.62
N LYS A 97 -7.25 5.65 3.75
CA LYS A 97 -7.53 4.93 4.99
C LYS A 97 -8.56 3.82 4.83
N MET A 98 -9.59 4.02 4.02
CA MET A 98 -10.61 3.01 3.75
C MET A 98 -9.99 1.79 3.07
N LEU A 99 -9.30 1.99 1.94
CA LEU A 99 -8.63 0.91 1.21
C LEU A 99 -7.56 0.23 2.07
N LEU A 100 -6.73 1.02 2.76
CA LEU A 100 -5.68 0.51 3.62
C LEU A 100 -6.24 -0.39 4.74
N ASN A 101 -7.27 0.07 5.46
CA ASN A 101 -7.87 -0.75 6.51
C ASN A 101 -8.51 -2.01 5.96
N SER A 102 -9.27 -1.90 4.87
CA SER A 102 -9.86 -3.04 4.19
C SER A 102 -8.81 -4.09 3.82
N THR A 103 -7.67 -3.67 3.29
CA THR A 103 -6.54 -4.56 2.96
C THR A 103 -5.92 -5.16 4.21
N LEU A 104 -5.66 -4.38 5.26
CA LEU A 104 -5.09 -4.90 6.51
C LEU A 104 -5.98 -5.95 7.19
N PHE A 105 -7.31 -5.74 7.20
CA PHE A 105 -8.25 -6.73 7.74
C PHE A 105 -8.37 -7.96 6.84
N ALA A 106 -8.47 -7.78 5.52
CA ALA A 106 -8.53 -8.90 4.57
C ALA A 106 -7.29 -9.79 4.65
N ASN A 107 -6.11 -9.18 4.68
CA ASN A 107 -4.83 -9.86 4.85
C ASN A 107 -4.75 -10.56 6.20
N GLY A 108 -5.16 -9.87 7.27
CA GLY A 108 -5.24 -10.47 8.59
C GLY A 108 -6.13 -11.71 8.62
N MET A 109 -7.33 -11.64 8.05
CA MET A 109 -8.24 -12.80 7.98
C MET A 109 -7.65 -13.93 7.15
N THR A 110 -7.00 -13.62 6.04
CA THR A 110 -6.37 -14.60 5.14
C THR A 110 -5.26 -15.36 5.85
N ASP A 111 -4.22 -14.67 6.33
CA ASP A 111 -3.01 -15.33 6.84
C ASP A 111 -3.19 -15.85 8.28
N TYR A 112 -4.08 -15.24 9.06
CA TYR A 112 -4.33 -15.70 10.43
C TYR A 112 -5.28 -16.90 10.50
N LEU A 113 -6.34 -16.95 9.67
CA LEU A 113 -7.34 -18.01 9.73
C LEU A 113 -7.20 -19.05 8.61
N PHE A 114 -6.63 -18.68 7.47
CA PHE A 114 -6.57 -19.52 6.27
C PHE A 114 -5.17 -19.55 5.62
N PRO A 115 -4.08 -19.77 6.39
CA PRO A 115 -2.71 -19.71 5.87
C PRO A 115 -2.48 -20.65 4.67
N GLU A 116 -3.10 -21.83 4.68
CA GLU A 116 -2.99 -22.85 3.64
C GLU A 116 -3.63 -22.46 2.29
N PHE A 117 -4.54 -21.48 2.28
CA PHE A 117 -5.27 -21.08 1.07
C PHE A 117 -4.61 -19.90 0.32
N SER A 118 -3.40 -19.53 0.73
CA SER A 118 -2.75 -18.29 0.31
C SER A 118 -1.88 -18.41 -0.95
N ILE A 119 -2.43 -19.04 -2.01
CA ILE A 119 -1.67 -19.50 -3.19
C ILE A 119 -1.19 -18.35 -4.12
N ILE A 120 -1.89 -17.20 -4.16
CA ILE A 120 -1.61 -16.08 -5.09
C ILE A 120 -0.34 -15.27 -4.73
N LYS A 121 0.34 -15.62 -3.63
CA LYS A 121 1.35 -14.76 -3.00
C LYS A 121 2.79 -14.99 -3.47
N HIS A 122 3.05 -16.07 -4.21
CA HIS A 122 4.38 -16.34 -4.74
C HIS A 122 4.76 -15.38 -5.88
N ASP A 123 3.81 -15.04 -6.75
CA ASP A 123 4.08 -14.22 -7.95
C ASP A 123 4.39 -12.77 -7.61
N ILE A 124 3.65 -12.18 -6.66
CA ILE A 124 3.88 -10.81 -6.19
C ILE A 124 5.24 -10.69 -5.50
N SER A 125 5.62 -11.69 -4.71
CA SER A 125 6.91 -11.71 -4.01
C SER A 125 8.07 -11.76 -4.99
N THR A 126 8.01 -12.61 -6.02
CA THR A 126 9.02 -12.68 -7.09
C THR A 126 9.11 -11.36 -7.86
N PHE A 127 7.96 -10.75 -8.18
CA PHE A 127 7.93 -9.45 -8.87
C PHE A 127 8.60 -8.35 -8.04
N ILE A 128 8.28 -8.25 -6.75
CA ILE A 128 8.86 -7.25 -5.85
C ILE A 128 10.35 -7.49 -5.67
N GLU A 129 10.76 -8.73 -5.44
CA GLU A 129 12.17 -9.09 -5.26
C GLU A 129 13.02 -8.70 -6.48
N LYS A 130 12.49 -8.95 -7.69
CA LYS A 130 13.18 -8.66 -8.94
C LYS A 130 13.24 -7.16 -9.27
N ASN A 131 12.15 -6.43 -9.07
CA ASN A 131 12.02 -5.05 -9.55
C ASN A 131 12.30 -3.99 -8.48
N TYR A 132 12.15 -4.33 -7.19
CA TYR A 132 12.28 -3.40 -6.07
C TYR A 132 13.09 -4.02 -4.91
N PRO A 133 14.39 -4.29 -5.09
CA PRO A 133 15.20 -5.02 -4.10
C PRO A 133 15.34 -4.28 -2.76
N THR A 134 15.46 -2.95 -2.76
CA THR A 134 15.49 -2.15 -1.52
C THR A 134 14.18 -2.28 -0.75
N PHE A 135 13.05 -2.16 -1.45
CA PHE A 135 11.72 -2.34 -0.88
C PHE A 135 11.55 -3.75 -0.29
N ASN A 136 11.93 -4.78 -1.05
CA ASN A 136 11.87 -6.16 -0.59
C ASN A 136 12.67 -6.36 0.71
N ARG A 137 13.88 -5.81 0.79
CA ARG A 137 14.72 -5.89 2.00
C ARG A 137 14.05 -5.23 3.20
N GLU A 138 13.51 -4.02 3.03
CA GLU A 138 12.85 -3.28 4.11
C GLU A 138 11.58 -3.97 4.59
N ILE A 139 10.76 -4.48 3.68
CA ILE A 139 9.54 -5.19 4.03
C ILE A 139 9.83 -6.52 4.76
N ASN A 140 10.86 -7.26 4.33
CA ASN A 140 11.31 -8.45 5.04
C ASN A 140 11.82 -8.12 6.45
N ARG A 141 12.65 -7.07 6.59
CA ARG A 141 13.14 -6.59 7.88
C ARG A 141 11.98 -6.21 8.81
N LEU A 142 10.97 -5.51 8.28
CA LEU A 142 9.79 -5.09 9.02
C LEU A 142 8.94 -6.29 9.48
N SER A 143 8.74 -7.29 8.60
CA SER A 143 8.04 -8.53 8.97
C SER A 143 8.71 -9.22 10.14
N GLN A 144 10.04 -9.38 10.11
CA GLN A 144 10.78 -9.98 11.23
C GLN A 144 10.69 -9.13 12.49
N HIS A 145 10.75 -7.81 12.36
CA HIS A 145 10.57 -6.90 13.49
C HIS A 145 9.21 -7.08 14.18
N PHE A 146 8.12 -7.15 13.41
CA PHE A 146 6.76 -7.35 13.95
C PHE A 146 6.64 -8.69 14.69
N LYS A 147 7.20 -9.76 14.12
CA LYS A 147 7.23 -11.10 14.75
C LYS A 147 8.01 -11.11 16.06
N ASN A 148 9.15 -10.41 16.09
CA ASN A 148 10.00 -10.35 17.28
C ASN A 148 9.40 -9.49 18.40
N GLN A 149 8.60 -8.49 18.05
CA GLN A 149 7.92 -7.64 19.03
C GLN A 149 6.70 -8.31 19.68
N SER A 150 5.99 -9.17 18.95
CA SER A 150 4.83 -9.87 19.50
C SER A 150 4.62 -11.25 18.88
N GLN A 151 4.48 -12.25 19.74
CA GLN A 151 4.11 -13.61 19.32
C GLN A 151 2.74 -13.65 18.64
N THR A 152 1.83 -12.72 18.95
CA THR A 152 0.52 -12.62 18.28
C THR A 152 0.63 -12.24 16.81
N LEU A 153 1.77 -11.73 16.37
CA LEU A 153 2.05 -11.34 14.99
C LEU A 153 2.97 -12.34 14.26
N ALA A 154 3.21 -13.52 14.82
CA ALA A 154 4.05 -14.56 14.19
C ALA A 154 3.61 -14.94 12.77
N TRP A 155 2.31 -14.81 12.48
CA TRP A 155 1.67 -15.08 11.19
C TRP A 155 1.87 -13.97 10.14
N VAL A 156 2.36 -12.78 10.52
CA VAL A 156 2.48 -11.65 9.57
C VAL A 156 3.58 -11.92 8.57
N HIS A 157 3.27 -11.93 7.28
CA HIS A 157 4.25 -12.18 6.24
C HIS A 157 4.66 -10.90 5.49
N PRO A 158 5.83 -10.91 4.81
CA PRO A 158 6.32 -9.77 4.04
C PRO A 158 5.29 -9.23 3.03
N TRP A 159 4.59 -10.10 2.30
CA TRP A 159 3.58 -9.69 1.32
C TRP A 159 2.41 -8.90 1.92
N ASN A 160 2.02 -9.17 3.17
CA ASN A 160 0.93 -8.42 3.83
C ASN A 160 1.33 -6.96 4.03
N LEU A 161 2.59 -6.77 4.40
CA LEU A 161 3.19 -5.46 4.61
C LEU A 161 3.46 -4.77 3.28
N ALA A 162 3.95 -5.49 2.26
CA ALA A 162 4.19 -4.96 0.94
C ALA A 162 2.91 -4.37 0.31
N GLU A 163 1.84 -5.16 0.27
CA GLU A 163 0.56 -4.73 -0.30
C GLU A 163 -0.01 -3.52 0.45
N ALA A 164 0.00 -3.56 1.78
CA ALA A 164 -0.47 -2.44 2.61
C ALA A 164 0.38 -1.18 2.41
N PHE A 165 1.70 -1.33 2.27
CA PHE A 165 2.60 -0.20 2.06
C PHE A 165 2.44 0.41 0.67
N MET A 166 2.28 -0.42 -0.36
CA MET A 166 2.10 0.03 -1.75
C MET A 166 0.80 0.83 -1.94
N ILE A 167 -0.19 0.68 -1.05
CA ILE A 167 -1.36 1.56 -1.03
C ILE A 167 -0.95 2.99 -0.64
N VAL A 168 -0.09 3.16 0.37
CA VAL A 168 0.26 4.47 0.91
C VAL A 168 1.39 5.16 0.16
N ALA A 169 2.36 4.43 -0.36
CA ALA A 169 3.50 4.98 -1.10
C ALA A 169 4.04 4.04 -2.18
N SER A 170 4.83 4.60 -3.10
CA SER A 170 5.50 3.83 -4.14
C SER A 170 6.48 2.81 -3.54
N PRO A 171 6.68 1.63 -4.15
CA PRO A 171 7.73 0.69 -3.74
C PRO A 171 9.13 1.31 -3.77
N THR A 172 9.37 2.36 -4.55
CA THR A 172 10.68 3.05 -4.60
C THR A 172 10.95 3.94 -3.38
N TYR A 173 10.00 4.12 -2.46
CA TYR A 173 10.11 5.04 -1.32
C TYR A 173 11.38 4.89 -0.48
N PHE A 174 11.92 3.67 -0.36
CA PHE A 174 13.14 3.41 0.42
C PHE A 174 14.43 3.61 -0.37
N ASP A 175 14.34 3.85 -1.68
CA ASP A 175 15.50 4.22 -2.47
C ASP A 175 15.91 5.66 -2.14
N LYS A 176 17.14 6.03 -2.52
CA LYS A 176 17.63 7.39 -2.33
C LYS A 176 16.72 8.37 -3.10
N GLU A 177 16.16 9.34 -2.39
CA GLU A 177 15.36 10.40 -3.00
C GLU A 177 16.21 11.25 -3.95
N ILE A 178 15.72 11.47 -5.17
CA ILE A 178 16.30 12.31 -6.21
C ILE A 178 15.46 13.58 -6.32
N LYS A 179 16.06 14.71 -6.01
CA LYS A 179 15.40 16.02 -6.02
C LYS A 179 15.54 16.65 -7.39
N ILE A 180 14.42 16.80 -8.08
CA ILE A 180 14.38 17.27 -9.46
C ILE A 180 13.79 18.68 -9.50
N LYS A 181 14.57 19.64 -10.00
CA LYS A 181 14.02 20.95 -10.36
C LYS A 181 13.40 20.86 -11.75
N PHE A 182 12.15 21.28 -11.88
CA PHE A 182 11.47 21.34 -13.17
C PHE A 182 11.45 22.79 -13.70
N GLU A 183 11.86 22.96 -14.94
CA GLU A 183 11.86 24.26 -15.63
C GLU A 183 11.05 24.17 -16.93
N SER A 184 10.04 25.02 -17.04
CA SER A 184 9.28 25.14 -18.28
C SER A 184 8.97 26.60 -18.62
N ASP A 185 8.64 26.84 -19.88
CA ASP A 185 8.07 28.09 -20.38
C ASP A 185 6.54 28.15 -20.19
N PHE A 186 5.96 27.16 -19.51
CA PHE A 186 4.53 27.11 -19.21
C PHE A 186 4.11 28.15 -18.17
N PRO A 187 2.84 28.59 -18.21
CA PRO A 187 2.22 29.24 -17.06
C PRO A 187 2.35 28.36 -15.80
N LEU A 188 2.61 28.99 -14.64
CA LEU A 188 2.90 28.30 -13.38
C LEU A 188 1.89 27.20 -13.02
N SER A 189 0.59 27.42 -13.24
CA SER A 189 -0.43 26.41 -12.96
C SER A 189 -0.28 25.14 -13.81
N ILE A 190 0.10 25.30 -15.08
CA ILE A 190 0.35 24.20 -16.01
C ILE A 190 1.67 23.51 -15.65
N GLU A 191 2.71 24.28 -15.31
CA GLU A 191 3.99 23.76 -14.83
C GLU A 191 3.80 22.84 -13.61
N LEU A 192 3.06 23.31 -12.59
CA LEU A 192 2.78 22.53 -11.39
C LEU A 192 1.99 21.26 -11.69
N THR A 193 0.97 21.34 -12.56
CA THR A 193 0.17 20.18 -12.96
C THR A 193 1.00 19.14 -13.71
N TYR A 194 1.84 19.59 -14.64
CA TYR A 194 2.72 18.72 -15.42
C TYR A 194 3.77 18.06 -14.53
N MET A 195 4.34 18.82 -13.61
CA MET A 195 5.30 18.36 -12.61
C MET A 195 4.71 17.24 -11.74
N GLU A 196 3.50 17.41 -11.23
CA GLU A 196 2.79 16.37 -10.46
C GLU A 196 2.56 15.10 -11.29
N MET A 197 2.08 15.25 -12.54
CA MET A 197 1.87 14.14 -13.46
C MET A 197 3.16 13.35 -13.73
N LEU A 198 4.24 14.06 -14.06
CA LEU A 198 5.54 13.45 -14.38
C LEU A 198 6.13 12.74 -13.15
N GLN A 199 6.00 13.35 -11.97
CA GLN A 199 6.40 12.73 -10.72
C GLN A 199 5.65 11.42 -10.47
N GLU A 200 4.33 11.38 -10.63
CA GLU A 200 3.54 10.16 -10.45
C GLU A 200 3.94 9.06 -11.45
N GLN A 201 4.22 9.43 -12.71
CA GLN A 201 4.66 8.50 -13.74
C GLN A 201 6.07 7.93 -13.48
N LEU A 202 6.99 8.74 -12.94
CA LEU A 202 8.36 8.30 -12.64
C LEU A 202 8.48 7.54 -11.31
N ARG A 203 7.55 7.78 -10.37
CA ARG A 203 7.58 7.19 -9.02
C ARG A 203 7.61 5.67 -9.01
N ILE A 204 7.10 5.00 -10.06
CA ILE A 204 7.17 3.54 -10.16
C ILE A 204 8.58 3.01 -10.48
N TYR A 205 9.49 3.88 -10.93
CA TYR A 205 10.86 3.53 -11.30
C TYR A 205 11.90 4.11 -10.34
N LEU A 206 11.65 5.32 -9.82
CA LEU A 206 12.60 6.07 -9.01
C LEU A 206 11.92 6.75 -7.81
N ASN A 207 12.66 6.99 -6.73
CA ASN A 207 12.21 7.84 -5.64
C ASN A 207 12.46 9.30 -6.00
N VAL A 208 11.49 9.96 -6.63
CA VAL A 208 11.65 11.33 -7.13
C VAL A 208 10.77 12.33 -6.39
N LEU A 209 11.35 13.49 -6.12
CA LEU A 209 10.67 14.67 -5.60
C LEU A 209 10.89 15.83 -6.56
N PHE A 210 9.82 16.26 -7.21
CA PHE A 210 9.86 17.40 -8.10
C PHE A 210 9.59 18.71 -7.35
N THR A 211 10.29 19.76 -7.76
CA THR A 211 10.11 21.12 -7.25
C THR A 211 10.34 22.15 -8.36
N ASN A 212 9.73 23.31 -8.24
CA ASN A 212 10.10 24.50 -9.02
C ASN A 212 10.63 25.63 -8.12
N ASP A 213 10.94 25.31 -6.86
CA ASP A 213 11.52 26.23 -5.89
C ASP A 213 12.99 26.54 -6.20
N PHE A 214 13.30 27.83 -6.29
CA PHE A 214 14.63 28.36 -6.55
C PHE A 214 15.57 28.31 -5.35
N LEU A 215 15.07 28.03 -4.14
CA LEU A 215 15.90 27.98 -2.93
C LEU A 215 16.38 26.56 -2.61
N TYR A 216 15.95 25.58 -3.38
CA TYR A 216 16.32 24.20 -3.22
C TYR A 216 17.56 23.88 -4.05
N LYS A 217 18.49 23.07 -3.51
CA LYS A 217 19.61 22.53 -4.27
C LYS A 217 19.18 21.19 -4.89
N PRO A 218 18.82 21.14 -6.19
CA PRO A 218 18.39 19.89 -6.80
C PRO A 218 19.58 18.96 -7.07
N ASP A 219 19.28 17.67 -7.22
CA ASP A 219 20.21 16.66 -7.73
C ASP A 219 20.23 16.65 -9.27
N LEU A 220 19.12 17.05 -9.90
CA LEU A 220 18.91 17.07 -11.35
C LEU A 220 17.99 18.24 -11.76
N ILE A 221 18.24 18.83 -12.92
CA ILE A 221 17.32 19.77 -13.57
C ILE A 221 16.67 19.09 -14.79
N ILE A 222 15.35 19.13 -14.88
CA ILE A 222 14.61 18.72 -16.08
C ILE A 222 13.96 19.94 -16.68
N ARG A 223 14.15 20.15 -17.99
CA ARG A 223 13.62 21.31 -18.72
C ARG A 223 12.88 20.93 -20.01
N THR A 224 11.93 21.76 -20.41
CA THR A 224 11.20 21.60 -21.68
C THR A 224 11.81 22.40 -22.84
N THR A 225 12.77 23.29 -22.54
CA THR A 225 13.44 24.15 -23.52
C THR A 225 14.95 23.95 -23.48
N ASP A 226 15.66 24.16 -24.59
CA ASP A 226 17.12 24.04 -24.64
C ASP A 226 17.86 25.16 -23.91
N ILE A 227 17.17 26.27 -23.64
CA ILE A 227 17.71 27.45 -22.96
C ILE A 227 17.33 27.38 -21.48
N SER A 228 18.27 27.72 -20.59
CA SER A 228 17.96 27.91 -19.17
C SER A 228 17.07 29.14 -19.01
N LEU A 229 15.91 28.96 -18.40
CA LEU A 229 14.95 30.05 -18.19
C LEU A 229 15.24 30.81 -16.89
N LYS A 230 16.02 30.21 -15.98
CA LYS A 230 16.13 30.58 -14.57
C LYS A 230 17.51 30.21 -14.00
N THR A 231 18.60 30.78 -14.53
CA THR A 231 19.96 30.39 -14.12
C THR A 231 20.36 31.06 -12.81
N VAL A 232 20.44 30.29 -11.72
CA VAL A 232 21.18 30.70 -10.52
C VAL A 232 22.60 30.15 -10.62
N THR A 233 23.63 30.92 -10.24
CA THR A 233 25.04 30.60 -10.47
C THR A 233 25.50 29.24 -9.91
N TYR A 234 24.84 28.71 -8.88
CA TYR A 234 25.19 27.39 -8.32
C TYR A 234 24.63 26.21 -9.13
N GLU A 235 23.75 26.46 -10.10
CA GLU A 235 23.07 25.43 -10.89
C GLU A 235 23.87 25.00 -12.12
N GLU A 236 24.93 25.72 -12.48
CA GLU A 236 25.79 25.41 -13.63
C GLU A 236 26.45 24.03 -13.54
N SER A 237 26.68 23.52 -12.32
CA SER A 237 27.25 22.19 -12.09
C SER A 237 26.22 21.06 -11.99
N ILE A 238 24.93 21.38 -12.02
CA ILE A 238 23.87 20.39 -11.82
C ILE A 238 23.53 19.71 -13.16
N PRO A 239 23.52 18.36 -13.23
CA PRO A 239 23.13 17.67 -14.45
C PRO A 239 21.77 18.15 -14.95
N THR A 240 21.63 18.32 -16.26
CA THR A 240 20.39 18.80 -16.86
C THR A 240 19.94 17.92 -18.02
N LEU A 241 18.65 17.60 -18.05
CA LEU A 241 18.00 16.85 -19.14
C LEU A 241 16.91 17.71 -19.79
N THR A 242 16.95 17.82 -21.11
CA THR A 242 15.84 18.40 -21.88
C THR A 242 14.88 17.28 -22.30
N ILE A 243 13.59 17.46 -22.06
CA ILE A 243 12.54 16.49 -22.38
C ILE A 243 11.43 17.10 -23.24
N SER A 244 10.72 16.24 -23.97
CA SER A 244 9.47 16.61 -24.64
C SER A 244 8.35 16.76 -23.61
N THR A 245 7.43 17.69 -23.85
CA THR A 245 6.22 17.84 -23.03
C THR A 245 5.21 16.72 -23.30
N GLU A 246 5.25 16.15 -24.50
CA GLU A 246 4.46 14.97 -24.88
C GLU A 246 5.35 13.73 -24.78
N MET A 247 5.13 12.92 -23.73
CA MET A 247 5.85 11.66 -23.51
C MET A 247 4.89 10.48 -23.44
N SER A 248 5.18 9.43 -24.23
CA SER A 248 4.58 8.11 -24.09
C SER A 248 5.14 7.38 -22.87
N SER A 249 4.48 6.30 -22.44
CA SER A 249 4.97 5.46 -21.34
C SER A 249 6.37 4.87 -21.60
N GLU A 250 6.71 4.59 -22.87
CA GLU A 250 8.05 4.13 -23.25
C GLU A 250 9.10 5.25 -23.04
N GLN A 251 8.75 6.49 -23.40
CA GLN A 251 9.64 7.64 -23.19
C GLN A 251 9.83 7.94 -21.70
N ILE A 252 8.81 7.78 -20.87
CA ILE A 252 8.92 7.86 -19.41
C ILE A 252 9.86 6.78 -18.86
N TYR A 253 9.72 5.54 -19.33
CA TYR A 253 10.62 4.46 -18.93
C TYR A 253 12.07 4.79 -19.33
N LEU A 254 12.32 5.19 -20.58
CA LEU A 254 13.65 5.57 -21.04
C LEU A 254 14.21 6.78 -20.29
N LEU A 255 13.37 7.73 -19.88
CA LEU A 255 13.77 8.84 -19.02
C LEU A 255 14.23 8.32 -17.65
N SER A 256 13.52 7.38 -17.04
CA SER A 256 13.92 6.80 -15.75
C SER A 256 15.28 6.09 -15.81
N GLN A 257 15.71 5.59 -16.97
CA GLN A 257 17.03 4.96 -17.14
C GLN A 257 18.16 5.99 -17.31
N LYS A 258 17.83 7.25 -17.59
CA LYS A 258 18.80 8.34 -17.76
C LYS A 258 19.02 9.16 -16.49
N ILE A 259 18.09 9.08 -15.54
CA ILE A 259 18.13 9.72 -14.22
C ILE A 259 18.89 8.81 -13.27
#